data_AF-A0A5N6WRN4-F1
#
_entry.id   AF-A0A5N6WRN4-F1
#
_cell.length_a   1.000
_cell.length_b   1.000
_cell.length_c   1.000
_cell.angle_alpha   90.00
_cell.angle_beta   90.00
_cell.angle_gamma   90.00
#
_symmetry.space_group_name_H-M   'P 1'
#
loop_
_entity.id
_entity.type
_entity.pdbx_description
1 polymer ?
#
loop_
_entity_poly.entity_id
_entity_poly.type
_entity_poly.pdbx_seq_one_letter_code
_entity_poly.pdbx_strand_id
1 'polypeptide(L)'
;MKTTLPRAWSKQPSIRISQLPICLGSCLIPKHHRFTFQNTRELNQGPSPQNRTRNIQYAFDPVDNATAKQLSSPFSFLHPENIPLPVFHHANRLVPSSLGVPWPTSFPTTLQSKYWVEVEETTRAYTQELLALRPGKYQAKYIEAIIDGAVSLLVNVVPMGNLTRMKTLTKLYVFFFLNDGD
;
A
#
# COMPACT_ATOMS: atom_id res chain seq x y z
N MET A 1 -67.80 -40.72 24.11
CA MET A 1 -67.78 -39.91 25.35
C MET A 1 -66.81 -38.74 25.14
N LYS A 2 -67.33 -37.50 25.19
CA LYS A 2 -66.73 -36.16 25.44
C LYS A 2 -65.28 -35.84 24.96
N THR A 3 -65.21 -35.08 23.87
CA THR A 3 -64.48 -33.79 23.65
C THR A 3 -63.33 -33.39 24.58
N THR A 4 -62.15 -33.02 24.02
CA THR A 4 -61.61 -31.62 23.98
C THR A 4 -60.20 -31.54 23.36
N LEU A 5 -60.03 -30.63 22.40
CA LEU A 5 -58.80 -29.89 22.07
C LEU A 5 -59.11 -28.40 22.38
N PRO A 6 -58.19 -27.42 22.37
CA PRO A 6 -56.72 -27.42 22.27
C PRO A 6 -56.07 -26.51 23.37
N ARG A 7 -54.75 -26.22 23.34
CA ARG A 7 -54.16 -24.85 23.52
C ARG A 7 -52.62 -24.86 23.67
N ALA A 8 -51.97 -24.30 22.64
CA ALA A 8 -50.86 -23.34 22.60
C ALA A 8 -49.48 -23.57 23.26
N TRP A 9 -48.44 -23.44 22.40
CA TRP A 9 -47.18 -22.65 22.52
C TRP A 9 -46.20 -23.13 23.62
N SER A 10 -44.86 -23.13 23.50
CA SER A 10 -43.89 -22.47 22.62
C SER A 10 -42.49 -23.10 22.87
N LYS A 11 -41.71 -23.24 21.79
CA LYS A 11 -40.24 -23.20 21.60
C LYS A 11 -39.26 -23.50 22.77
N GLN A 12 -38.37 -24.47 22.53
CA GLN A 12 -36.88 -24.42 22.45
C GLN A 12 -36.20 -25.62 23.14
N PRO A 13 -35.30 -26.37 22.46
CA PRO A 13 -34.22 -27.07 23.12
C PRO A 13 -32.96 -26.19 23.18
N SER A 14 -32.36 -26.20 24.36
CA SER A 14 -31.08 -25.61 24.75
C SER A 14 -29.94 -26.02 23.80
N ILE A 15 -29.31 -25.02 23.16
CA ILE A 15 -27.98 -25.17 22.56
C ILE A 15 -26.98 -24.54 23.54
N ARG A 16 -26.15 -25.38 24.17
CA ARG A 16 -24.95 -24.95 24.89
C ARG A 16 -24.02 -24.27 23.89
N ILE A 17 -23.93 -22.95 23.96
CA ILE A 17 -22.88 -22.17 23.30
C ILE A 17 -21.67 -22.19 24.23
N SER A 18 -20.60 -22.82 23.78
CA SER A 18 -19.26 -22.70 24.36
C SER A 18 -18.86 -21.22 24.31
N GLN A 19 -18.73 -20.58 25.47
CA GLN A 19 -18.26 -19.22 25.60
C GLN A 19 -16.76 -19.17 25.23
N LEU A 20 -16.45 -18.50 24.12
CA LEU A 20 -15.10 -17.98 23.87
C LEU A 20 -14.95 -16.67 24.67
N PRO A 21 -13.78 -16.41 25.29
CA PRO A 21 -13.59 -15.20 26.06
C PRO A 21 -13.60 -13.98 25.14
N ILE A 22 -14.43 -13.01 25.52
CA ILE A 22 -14.51 -11.68 24.93
C ILE A 22 -13.20 -10.97 25.24
N CYS A 23 -12.31 -10.87 24.24
CA CYS A 23 -11.25 -9.87 24.28
C CYS A 23 -11.87 -8.51 24.04
N LEU A 24 -12.11 -7.76 25.12
CA LEU A 24 -12.34 -6.32 25.10
C LEU A 24 -11.05 -5.63 24.63
N GLY A 25 -10.82 -5.65 23.32
CA GLY A 25 -9.84 -4.78 22.67
C GLY A 25 -10.40 -3.37 22.67
N SER A 26 -9.92 -2.54 23.59
CA SER A 26 -10.12 -1.10 23.58
C SER A 26 -9.73 -0.55 22.20
N CYS A 27 -10.72 -0.16 21.41
CA CYS A 27 -10.53 0.52 20.14
C CYS A 27 -9.95 1.91 20.44
N LEU A 28 -8.63 2.02 20.44
CA LEU A 28 -7.95 3.30 20.55
C LEU A 28 -8.21 4.06 19.25
N ILE A 29 -9.02 5.12 19.38
CA ILE A 29 -9.27 6.13 18.36
C ILE A 29 -7.91 6.60 17.81
N PRO A 30 -7.64 6.48 16.49
CA PRO A 30 -6.38 6.95 15.93
C PRO A 30 -6.29 8.47 16.11
N LYS A 31 -5.37 8.91 16.95
CA LYS A 31 -5.03 10.34 17.07
C LYS A 31 -4.39 10.76 15.74
N HIS A 32 -4.84 11.89 15.20
CA HIS A 32 -4.30 12.47 13.97
C HIS A 32 -2.77 12.59 14.05
N HIS A 33 -2.08 11.73 13.32
CA HIS A 33 -0.63 11.82 13.15
C HIS A 33 -0.30 13.05 12.31
N ARG A 34 0.74 13.78 12.74
CA ARG A 34 1.22 14.98 12.08
C ARG A 34 1.67 14.64 10.66
N PHE A 35 0.94 15.18 9.69
CA PHE A 35 1.29 15.12 8.27
C PHE A 35 2.48 16.04 8.01
N THR A 36 3.65 15.45 7.74
CA THR A 36 4.79 16.20 7.25
C THR A 36 4.70 16.27 5.73
N PHE A 37 4.13 17.37 5.22
CA PHE A 37 4.15 17.70 3.81
C PHE A 37 5.52 18.31 3.49
N GLN A 38 6.41 17.56 2.85
CA GLN A 38 7.65 18.13 2.28
C GLN A 38 7.47 18.30 0.78
N ASN A 39 7.63 19.54 0.33
CA ASN A 39 7.53 19.92 -1.07
C ASN A 39 8.84 19.47 -1.77
N THR A 40 8.84 18.26 -2.33
CA THR A 40 9.97 17.61 -3.03
C THR A 40 10.29 18.26 -4.38
N ARG A 41 10.17 19.59 -4.50
CA ARG A 41 10.30 20.30 -5.78
C ARG A 41 11.74 20.57 -6.18
N GLU A 42 12.71 20.47 -5.27
CA GLU A 42 14.07 20.95 -5.52
C GLU A 42 15.15 19.88 -5.74
N LEU A 43 14.91 18.60 -5.44
CA LEU A 43 15.97 17.57 -5.56
C LEU A 43 16.05 16.86 -6.93
N ASN A 44 15.13 17.14 -7.87
CA ASN A 44 15.01 16.42 -9.14
C ASN A 44 15.43 17.25 -10.38
N GLN A 45 16.39 18.17 -10.26
CA GLN A 45 16.89 18.93 -11.41
C GLN A 45 18.03 18.21 -12.14
N GLY A 46 17.67 17.19 -12.93
CA GLY A 46 18.50 16.66 -14.01
C GLY A 46 17.63 16.51 -15.28
N PRO A 47 18.10 16.91 -16.48
CA PRO A 47 17.24 17.12 -17.66
C PRO A 47 16.85 15.84 -18.41
N SER A 48 17.00 14.65 -17.81
CA SER A 48 16.57 13.40 -18.45
C SER A 48 15.19 12.98 -17.93
N PRO A 49 14.18 12.84 -18.81
CA PRO A 49 12.85 12.32 -18.45
C PRO A 49 12.91 10.97 -17.70
N GLN A 50 14.00 10.23 -17.89
CA GLN A 50 14.21 8.88 -17.36
C GLN A 50 14.59 8.84 -15.87
N ASN A 51 14.96 9.96 -15.24
CA ASN A 51 15.37 9.99 -13.82
C ASN A 51 14.29 10.60 -12.90
N ARG A 52 13.07 10.78 -13.40
CA ARG A 52 11.96 11.32 -12.59
C ARG A 52 11.51 10.29 -11.56
N THR A 53 11.57 10.66 -10.28
CA THR A 53 11.00 9.88 -9.18
C THR A 53 9.53 10.26 -8.96
N ARG A 54 8.71 9.28 -8.58
CA ARG A 54 7.32 9.50 -8.18
C ARG A 54 7.32 10.15 -6.80
N ASN A 55 6.55 11.23 -6.66
CA ASN A 55 6.51 11.99 -5.42
C ASN A 55 5.91 11.16 -4.28
N ILE A 56 6.48 11.30 -3.08
CA ILE A 56 6.02 10.65 -1.86
C ILE A 56 5.07 11.63 -1.16
N GLN A 57 3.80 11.26 -1.04
CA GLN A 57 2.77 12.13 -0.43
C GLN A 57 2.54 11.83 1.05
N TYR A 58 2.87 10.61 1.48
CA TYR A 58 2.61 10.11 2.83
C TYR A 58 3.83 9.36 3.33
N ALA A 59 4.10 9.51 4.63
CA ALA A 59 5.15 8.78 5.32
C ALA A 59 4.61 8.39 6.70
N PHE A 60 4.44 7.09 6.93
CA PHE A 60 3.95 6.56 8.19
C PHE A 60 5.14 6.13 9.06
N ASP A 61 5.22 6.68 10.27
CA ASP A 61 6.17 6.22 11.27
C ASP A 61 5.44 5.34 12.29
N PRO A 62 5.68 4.01 12.30
CA PRO A 62 5.07 3.12 13.28
C PRO A 62 5.59 3.34 14.70
N VAL A 63 6.70 4.07 14.88
CA VAL A 63 7.31 4.29 16.19
C VAL A 63 7.53 5.79 16.38
N ASP A 64 6.91 6.41 17.40
CA ASP A 64 7.16 7.81 17.78
C ASP A 64 8.58 7.98 18.35
N ASN A 65 9.59 7.90 17.48
CA ASN A 65 10.99 7.98 17.83
C ASN A 65 11.49 9.41 17.68
N ALA A 66 10.89 10.35 18.41
CA ALA A 66 11.37 11.73 18.47
C ALA A 66 12.80 11.85 19.06
N THR A 67 13.42 10.75 19.50
CA THR A 67 14.70 10.80 20.21
C THR A 67 15.59 9.56 20.03
N ALA A 68 15.28 8.65 19.11
CA ALA A 68 16.19 7.53 18.83
C ALA A 68 17.40 8.07 18.05
N LYS A 69 18.45 8.47 18.77
CA LYS A 69 19.78 8.70 18.18
C LYS A 69 20.09 7.50 17.30
N GLN A 70 20.47 7.76 16.06
CA GLN A 70 20.88 6.77 15.08
C GLN A 70 21.98 5.90 15.70
N LEU A 71 21.56 4.76 16.29
CA LEU A 71 22.48 3.76 16.79
C LEU A 71 23.31 3.29 15.60
N SER A 72 24.62 3.21 15.78
CA SER A 72 25.52 2.64 14.79
C SER A 72 24.94 1.32 14.30
N SER A 73 24.71 1.23 12.98
CA SER A 73 24.09 0.04 12.37
C SER A 73 24.89 -1.19 12.77
N PRO A 74 24.25 -2.25 13.32
CA PRO A 74 24.96 -3.50 13.62
C PRO A 74 25.45 -4.21 12.35
N PHE A 75 25.03 -3.75 11.16
CA PHE A 75 25.38 -4.32 9.86
C PHE A 75 26.33 -3.39 9.10
N SER A 76 27.61 -3.36 9.49
CA SER A 76 28.61 -2.50 8.85
C SER A 76 28.78 -2.77 7.35
N PHE A 77 28.57 -4.01 6.92
CA PHE A 77 28.61 -4.40 5.50
C PHE A 77 27.47 -3.79 4.66
N LEU A 78 26.38 -3.31 5.29
CA LEU A 78 25.29 -2.61 4.60
C LEU A 78 25.55 -1.10 4.45
N HIS A 79 26.70 -0.58 4.90
CA HIS A 79 27.01 0.84 4.68
C HIS A 79 27.04 1.15 3.18
N PRO A 80 26.46 2.30 2.74
CA PRO A 80 26.44 2.69 1.33
C PRO A 80 27.82 2.65 0.64
N GLU A 81 28.89 2.92 1.39
CA GLU A 81 30.28 2.91 0.92
C GLU A 81 30.79 1.50 0.58
N ASN A 82 30.21 0.48 1.20
CA ASN A 82 30.59 -0.92 1.04
C ASN A 82 29.78 -1.66 -0.04
N ILE A 83 28.74 -1.02 -0.60
CA ILE A 83 27.86 -1.61 -1.61
C ILE A 83 28.27 -1.06 -2.99
N PRO A 84 28.76 -1.90 -3.91
CA PRO A 84 29.03 -1.43 -5.27
C PRO A 84 27.74 -0.90 -5.88
N LEU A 85 27.78 0.28 -6.51
CA LEU A 85 26.63 0.91 -7.16
C LEU A 85 26.44 0.31 -8.56
N PRO A 86 25.49 -0.63 -8.76
CA PRO A 86 25.23 -1.12 -10.10
C PRO A 86 24.38 -0.09 -10.85
N VAL A 87 24.55 -0.03 -12.16
CA VAL A 87 23.72 0.83 -13.00
C VAL A 87 22.35 0.17 -13.19
N PHE A 88 21.34 0.75 -12.56
CA PHE A 88 19.96 0.28 -12.70
C PHE A 88 19.28 0.90 -13.92
N HIS A 89 19.13 0.11 -14.99
CA HIS A 89 18.51 0.58 -16.22
C HIS A 89 17.03 0.92 -16.07
N HIS A 90 16.30 0.19 -15.21
CA HIS A 90 14.83 0.30 -15.07
C HIS A 90 14.35 1.01 -13.79
N ALA A 91 15.24 1.34 -12.85
CA ALA A 91 14.86 2.05 -11.64
C ALA A 91 15.83 3.16 -11.26
N ASN A 92 15.31 4.04 -10.41
CA ASN A 92 16.05 5.04 -9.67
C ASN A 92 16.38 4.48 -8.28
N ARG A 93 17.60 4.75 -7.82
CA ARG A 93 18.00 4.49 -6.43
C ARG A 93 17.53 5.63 -5.56
N LEU A 94 16.88 5.30 -4.45
CA LEU A 94 16.41 6.24 -3.45
C LEU A 94 17.12 5.98 -2.12
N VAL A 95 17.38 7.06 -1.37
CA VAL A 95 17.89 7.03 0.00
C VAL A 95 16.78 7.58 0.90
N PRO A 96 15.96 6.73 1.53
CA PRO A 96 14.76 7.17 2.27
C PRO A 96 15.05 8.19 3.37
N SER A 97 16.16 8.03 4.09
CA SER A 97 16.59 8.99 5.12
C SER A 97 16.87 10.38 4.57
N SER A 98 17.42 10.51 3.36
CA SER A 98 17.63 11.83 2.73
C SER A 98 16.34 12.45 2.21
N LEU A 99 15.26 11.66 2.10
CA LEU A 99 13.92 12.10 1.69
C LEU A 99 13.00 12.36 2.89
N GLY A 100 13.51 12.26 4.13
CA GLY A 100 12.70 12.44 5.34
C GLY A 100 11.66 11.35 5.57
N VAL A 101 11.80 10.19 4.93
CA VAL A 101 10.87 9.07 5.06
C VAL A 101 11.30 8.18 6.23
N PRO A 102 10.41 7.89 7.21
CA PRO A 102 10.68 6.91 8.26
C PRO A 102 11.03 5.56 7.65
N TRP A 103 12.16 4.99 8.09
CA TRP A 103 12.74 3.82 7.44
C TRP A 103 13.10 2.75 8.48
N PRO A 104 12.11 1.96 8.95
CA PRO A 104 12.28 0.98 10.02
C PRO A 104 12.96 -0.31 9.51
N THR A 105 14.07 -0.17 8.79
CA THR A 105 14.90 -1.27 8.28
C THR A 105 16.36 -0.84 8.21
N SER A 106 17.27 -1.81 8.28
CA SER A 106 18.72 -1.57 8.16
C SER A 106 19.19 -1.42 6.70
N PHE A 107 18.32 -1.67 5.71
CA PHE A 107 18.67 -1.42 4.31
C PHE A 107 18.82 0.07 4.06
N PRO A 108 19.98 0.55 3.57
CA PRO A 108 20.23 1.99 3.46
C PRO A 108 19.45 2.64 2.31
N THR A 109 19.02 1.85 1.33
CA THR A 109 18.42 2.35 0.09
C THR A 109 17.28 1.47 -0.39
N THR A 110 16.41 2.06 -1.20
CA THR A 110 15.37 1.37 -1.95
C THR A 110 15.44 1.75 -3.43
N LEU A 111 14.66 1.07 -4.26
CA LEU A 111 14.58 1.31 -5.69
C LEU A 111 13.14 1.67 -6.07
N GLN A 112 13.00 2.54 -7.08
CA GLN A 112 11.69 2.88 -7.64
C GLN A 112 11.75 2.88 -9.16
N SER A 113 10.80 2.22 -9.82
CA SER A 113 10.76 2.12 -11.28
C SER A 113 10.74 3.50 -11.94
N LYS A 114 11.48 3.63 -13.05
CA LYS A 114 11.51 4.82 -13.89
C LYS A 114 10.20 5.03 -14.66
N TYR A 115 9.43 3.97 -14.87
CA TYR A 115 8.27 3.92 -15.74
C TYR A 115 6.95 4.30 -15.06
N TRP A 116 7.00 4.96 -13.90
CA TRP A 116 5.81 5.15 -13.08
C TRP A 116 4.72 5.97 -13.80
N VAL A 117 5.09 6.92 -14.67
CA VAL A 117 4.15 7.77 -15.41
C VAL A 117 3.36 6.91 -16.41
N GLU A 118 4.07 6.19 -17.27
CA GLU A 118 3.48 5.37 -18.33
C GLU A 118 2.65 4.22 -17.75
N VAL A 119 3.09 3.70 -16.60
CA VAL A 119 2.39 2.68 -15.85
C VAL A 119 1.10 3.23 -15.23
N GLU A 120 1.13 4.42 -14.63
CA GLU A 120 -0.05 5.05 -14.06
C GLU A 120 -1.11 5.37 -15.13
N GLU A 121 -0.69 5.94 -16.26
CA GLU A 121 -1.57 6.21 -17.41
C GLU A 121 -2.22 4.93 -17.94
N THR A 122 -1.41 3.88 -18.15
CA THR A 122 -1.90 2.58 -18.65
C THR A 122 -2.88 1.94 -17.67
N THR A 123 -2.60 2.07 -16.37
CA THR A 123 -3.42 1.50 -15.30
C THR A 123 -4.76 2.23 -15.21
N ARG A 124 -4.75 3.56 -15.32
CA ARG A 124 -5.96 4.38 -15.35
C ARG A 124 -6.85 4.04 -16.54
N ALA A 125 -6.28 3.97 -17.75
CA ALA A 125 -7.03 3.61 -18.95
C ALA A 125 -7.67 2.21 -18.83
N TYR A 126 -6.90 1.21 -18.39
CA TYR A 126 -7.42 -0.14 -18.18
C TYR A 126 -8.52 -0.20 -17.12
N THR A 127 -8.37 0.56 -16.03
CA THR A 127 -9.39 0.60 -14.97
C THR A 127 -10.70 1.19 -15.51
N GLN A 128 -10.62 2.24 -16.34
CA GLN A 128 -11.79 2.82 -17.00
C GLN A 128 -12.47 1.83 -17.95
N GLU A 129 -11.72 1.06 -18.73
CA GLU A 129 -12.25 -0.02 -19.59
C GLU A 129 -13.00 -1.08 -18.77
N LEU A 130 -12.43 -1.52 -17.64
CA LEU A 130 -13.09 -2.48 -16.74
C LEU A 130 -14.40 -1.94 -16.14
N LEU A 131 -14.42 -0.67 -15.75
CA LEU A 131 -15.60 -0.04 -15.16
C LEU A 131 -16.72 0.19 -16.18
N ALA A 132 -16.38 0.42 -17.45
CA ALA A 132 -17.37 0.49 -18.52
C ALA A 132 -18.15 -0.84 -18.68
N LEU A 133 -17.52 -1.98 -18.35
CA LEU A 133 -18.17 -3.30 -18.36
C LEU A 133 -19.00 -3.56 -17.10
N ARG A 134 -18.80 -2.80 -16.01
CA ARG A 134 -19.45 -2.97 -14.70
C ARG A 134 -19.89 -1.61 -14.13
N PRO A 135 -20.81 -0.89 -14.79
CA PRO A 135 -21.19 0.45 -14.38
C PRO A 135 -21.84 0.45 -12.98
N GLY A 136 -21.49 1.44 -12.16
CA GLY A 136 -22.15 1.71 -10.88
C GLY A 136 -21.69 0.88 -9.67
N LYS A 137 -20.71 -0.02 -9.81
CA LYS A 137 -20.26 -0.86 -8.69
C LYS A 137 -19.40 -0.13 -7.65
N TYR A 138 -18.61 0.87 -8.05
CA TYR A 138 -17.59 1.47 -7.19
C TYR A 138 -17.63 3.01 -7.18
N GLN A 139 -17.31 3.60 -6.04
CA GLN A 139 -17.16 5.06 -5.90
C GLN A 139 -15.84 5.54 -6.52
N ALA A 140 -15.82 6.76 -7.10
CA ALA A 140 -14.63 7.32 -7.75
C ALA A 140 -13.39 7.37 -6.82
N LYS A 141 -13.57 7.71 -5.54
CA LYS A 141 -12.47 7.73 -4.55
C LYS A 141 -11.84 6.36 -4.34
N TYR A 142 -12.65 5.30 -4.35
CA TYR A 142 -12.16 3.93 -4.25
C TYR A 142 -11.32 3.58 -5.47
N ILE A 143 -11.79 3.93 -6.67
CA ILE A 143 -11.08 3.68 -7.92
C ILE A 143 -9.71 4.37 -7.95
N GLU A 144 -9.63 5.64 -7.55
CA GLU A 144 -8.35 6.34 -7.47
C GLU A 144 -7.41 5.69 -6.44
N ALA A 145 -7.92 5.23 -5.30
CA ALA A 145 -7.12 4.52 -4.30
C ALA A 145 -6.61 3.17 -4.82
N ILE A 146 -7.39 2.46 -5.63
CA ILE A 146 -7.00 1.18 -6.25
C ILE A 146 -5.91 1.40 -7.29
N ILE A 147 -6.05 2.42 -8.14
CA ILE A 147 -5.03 2.80 -9.13
C ILE A 147 -3.74 3.20 -8.40
N ASP A 148 -3.84 4.11 -7.43
CA ASP A 148 -2.69 4.56 -6.65
C ASP A 148 -2.01 3.40 -5.94
N GLY A 149 -2.78 2.54 -5.27
CA GLY A 149 -2.28 1.36 -4.57
C GLY A 149 -1.55 0.38 -5.49
N ALA A 150 -2.14 0.03 -6.64
CA ALA A 150 -1.53 -0.90 -7.59
C ALA A 150 -0.23 -0.36 -8.19
N VAL A 151 -0.23 0.92 -8.57
CA VAL A 151 0.95 1.60 -9.11
C VAL A 151 2.02 1.73 -8.03
N SER A 152 1.67 2.29 -6.85
CA SER A 152 2.56 2.44 -5.69
C SER A 152 3.22 1.14 -5.28
N LEU A 153 2.46 0.05 -5.24
CA LEU A 153 2.98 -1.27 -4.90
C LEU A 153 4.05 -1.70 -5.91
N LEU A 154 3.70 -1.73 -7.19
CA LEU A 154 4.57 -2.36 -8.18
C LEU A 154 5.79 -1.51 -8.52
N VAL A 155 5.67 -0.18 -8.56
CA VAL A 155 6.83 0.69 -8.83
C VAL A 155 7.90 0.58 -7.74
N ASN A 156 7.56 0.16 -6.51
CA ASN A 156 8.50 0.03 -5.41
C ASN A 156 8.87 -1.44 -5.09
N VAL A 157 8.00 -2.42 -5.34
CA VAL A 157 8.26 -3.86 -5.04
C VAL A 157 8.94 -4.59 -6.21
N VAL A 158 8.61 -4.24 -7.45
CA VAL A 158 9.24 -4.81 -8.65
C VAL A 158 9.93 -3.75 -9.52
N PRO A 159 10.77 -2.88 -8.94
CA PRO A 159 11.26 -1.66 -9.60
C PRO A 159 12.14 -1.94 -10.82
N MET A 160 12.73 -3.14 -10.90
CA MET A 160 13.56 -3.59 -12.03
C MET A 160 12.77 -4.07 -13.25
N GLY A 161 11.44 -4.13 -13.17
CA GLY A 161 10.61 -4.53 -14.30
C GLY A 161 10.79 -3.58 -15.49
N ASN A 162 10.94 -4.14 -16.69
CA ASN A 162 10.83 -3.34 -17.90
C ASN A 162 9.39 -2.83 -18.08
N LEU A 163 9.23 -1.81 -18.93
CA LEU A 163 7.95 -1.13 -19.14
C LEU A 163 6.78 -2.08 -19.42
N THR A 164 6.97 -3.05 -20.33
CA THR A 164 5.92 -4.02 -20.69
C THR A 164 5.48 -4.84 -19.49
N ARG A 165 6.43 -5.37 -18.71
CA ARG A 165 6.12 -6.16 -17.51
C ARG A 165 5.41 -5.32 -16.46
N MET A 166 5.87 -4.08 -16.25
CA MET A 166 5.24 -3.16 -15.30
C MET A 166 3.78 -2.88 -15.66
N LYS A 167 3.50 -2.60 -16.94
CA LYS A 167 2.13 -2.39 -17.45
C LYS A 167 1.24 -3.62 -17.26
N THR A 168 1.76 -4.82 -17.55
CA THR A 168 0.98 -6.06 -17.37
C THR A 168 0.68 -6.31 -15.89
N LEU A 169 1.69 -6.14 -15.01
CA LEU A 169 1.52 -6.39 -13.59
C LEU A 169 0.53 -5.40 -12.95
N THR A 170 0.56 -4.11 -13.29
CA THR A 170 -0.39 -3.17 -12.69
C THR A 170 -1.82 -3.42 -13.11
N LYS A 171 -2.06 -3.80 -14.37
CA LYS A 171 -3.38 -4.26 -14.81
C LYS A 171 -3.86 -5.47 -14.00
N LEU A 172 -2.97 -6.44 -13.77
CA LEU A 172 -3.28 -7.62 -12.96
C LEU A 172 -3.65 -7.25 -11.52
N TYR A 173 -2.89 -6.35 -10.88
CA TYR A 173 -3.17 -5.94 -9.50
C TYR A 173 -4.43 -5.09 -9.37
N VAL A 174 -4.74 -4.22 -10.34
CA VAL A 174 -6.05 -3.57 -10.40
C VAL A 174 -7.16 -4.60 -10.47
N PHE A 175 -7.02 -5.61 -11.35
CA PHE A 175 -8.00 -6.68 -11.44
C PHE A 175 -8.14 -7.41 -10.11
N PHE A 176 -7.05 -7.79 -9.43
CA PHE A 176 -7.12 -8.42 -8.12
C PHE A 176 -7.82 -7.54 -7.08
N PHE A 177 -7.42 -6.29 -6.93
CA PHE A 177 -8.02 -5.41 -5.92
C PHE A 177 -9.51 -5.11 -6.18
N LEU A 178 -9.95 -5.10 -7.44
CA LEU A 178 -11.38 -4.96 -7.74
C LEU A 178 -12.19 -6.22 -7.39
N ASN A 179 -11.59 -7.41 -7.39
CA ASN A 179 -12.29 -8.68 -7.12
C ASN A 179 -12.06 -9.23 -5.70
N ASP A 180 -11.10 -8.71 -4.94
CA ASP A 180 -10.82 -9.12 -3.54
C ASP A 180 -11.84 -8.57 -2.52
N GLY A 181 -12.56 -7.51 -2.88
CA GLY A 181 -13.50 -6.80 -2.00
C GLY A 181 -14.97 -7.25 -2.08
N ASP A 182 -15.25 -8.44 -2.62
CA ASP A 182 -16.59 -9.06 -2.61
C ASP A 182 -16.71 -10.17 -1.55
#